data_AF-A0A9E4TP82-F1
#
_entry.id   AF-A0A9E4TP82-F1
#
_cell.length_a   1.000
_cell.length_b   1.000
_cell.length_c   1.000
_cell.angle_alpha   90.00
_cell.angle_beta   90.00
_cell.angle_gamma   90.00
#
_symmetry.space_group_name_H-M   'P 1'
#
loop_
_entity.id
_entity.type
_entity.pdbx_description
1 polymer ?
#
loop_
_entity_poly.entity_id
_entity_poly.type
_entity_poly.pdbx_seq_one_letter_code
_entity_poly.pdbx_strand_id
1 'polypeptide(L)'
;MQIGAFELIEPLPELKEPHVFAMVRPWVDVGSVGTLTLNRLERFMGSKELGRLSRPGTFFDFTRYRPNMRLVDGKREVKIPNSIIRYAITEDGPDYLFLHLMEPHSNGEDYTDSILEVVNYFNVKRYCRLGAMYDAVPHTRPLLVTGSLGNVVQ
;
A
#
# COMPACT_ATOMS: atom_id res chain seq x y z
N MET A 1 -2.10 -7.47 16.49
CA MET A 1 -2.27 -8.80 15.87
C MET A 1 -1.33 -8.99 14.70
N GLN A 2 -0.69 -10.16 14.55
CA GLN A 2 0.16 -10.47 13.40
C GLN A 2 -0.61 -11.28 12.34
N ILE A 3 -0.54 -10.86 11.07
CA ILE A 3 -1.12 -11.56 9.91
C ILE A 3 -0.04 -11.59 8.83
N GLY A 4 0.41 -12.79 8.44
CA GLY A 4 1.65 -12.98 7.68
C GLY A 4 2.82 -12.22 8.30
N ALA A 5 3.51 -11.43 7.47
CA ALA A 5 4.57 -10.54 7.91
C ALA A 5 4.10 -9.16 8.45
N PHE A 6 2.80 -8.86 8.44
CA PHE A 6 2.27 -7.58 8.89
C PHE A 6 1.89 -7.60 10.37
N GLU A 7 2.25 -6.53 11.07
CA GLU A 7 1.77 -6.22 12.42
C GLU A 7 0.66 -5.17 12.32
N LEU A 8 -0.54 -5.58 12.71
CA LEU A 8 -1.75 -4.76 12.69
C LEU A 8 -2.08 -4.24 14.09
N ILE A 9 -2.54 -2.99 14.14
CA ILE A 9 -2.88 -2.24 15.35
C ILE A 9 -4.25 -2.69 15.83
N GLU A 10 -4.34 -3.16 17.07
CA GLU A 10 -5.62 -3.55 17.68
C GLU A 10 -6.32 -2.38 18.38
N PRO A 11 -7.67 -2.36 18.44
CA PRO A 11 -8.59 -3.34 17.85
C PRO A 11 -8.70 -3.21 16.32
N LEU A 12 -8.93 -4.33 15.63
CA LEU A 12 -9.12 -4.34 14.18
C LEU A 12 -10.51 -3.82 13.79
N PRO A 13 -10.64 -3.07 12.68
CA PRO A 13 -11.93 -2.57 12.22
C PRO A 13 -12.77 -3.69 11.61
N GLU A 14 -14.08 -3.66 11.85
CA GLU A 14 -15.05 -4.42 11.06
C GLU A 14 -15.31 -3.64 9.76
N LEU A 15 -14.96 -4.23 8.61
CA LEU A 15 -15.07 -3.57 7.31
C LEU A 15 -16.26 -4.11 6.52
N LYS A 16 -17.09 -3.22 5.97
CA LYS A 16 -18.23 -3.54 5.13
C LYS A 16 -17.83 -3.59 3.66
N GLU A 17 -17.96 -4.77 3.04
CA GLU A 17 -17.63 -5.01 1.62
C GLU A 17 -16.28 -4.42 1.17
N PRO A 18 -15.17 -4.72 1.87
CA PRO A 18 -13.94 -3.97 1.70
C PRO A 18 -13.34 -4.09 0.29
N HIS A 19 -12.88 -2.97 -0.24
CA HIS A 19 -12.12 -2.88 -1.48
C HIS A 19 -10.69 -2.42 -1.21
N VAL A 20 -9.73 -3.03 -1.89
CA VAL A 20 -8.31 -2.63 -1.83
C VAL A 20 -7.95 -1.73 -3.01
N PHE A 21 -7.29 -0.62 -2.69
CA PHE A 21 -6.42 0.12 -3.60
C PHE A 21 -4.96 -0.11 -3.23
N ALA A 22 -4.20 -0.72 -4.12
CA ALA A 22 -2.79 -1.03 -3.90
C ALA A 22 -1.92 -0.27 -4.90
N MET A 23 -0.77 0.21 -4.44
CA MET A 23 0.31 0.68 -5.29
C MET A 23 1.62 0.01 -4.88
N VAL A 24 2.56 -0.08 -5.81
CA VAL A 24 3.92 -0.55 -5.55
C VAL A 24 4.87 0.60 -5.91
N ARG A 25 5.87 0.85 -5.06
CA ARG A 25 6.95 1.81 -5.33
C ARG A 25 8.33 1.17 -5.16
N PRO A 26 9.36 1.59 -5.93
CA PRO A 26 9.29 2.60 -6.99
C PRO A 26 8.73 2.06 -8.31
N TRP A 27 8.65 0.73 -8.49
CA TRP A 27 8.23 0.13 -9.75
C TRP A 27 6.73 0.34 -10.02
N VAL A 28 6.41 0.88 -11.21
CA VAL A 28 5.07 1.35 -11.65
C VAL A 28 4.51 2.54 -10.84
N ASP A 29 5.36 3.44 -10.33
CA ASP A 29 4.93 4.72 -9.72
C ASP A 29 5.59 5.95 -10.38
N VAL A 30 5.68 5.94 -11.72
CA VAL A 30 6.26 7.06 -12.48
C VAL A 30 5.45 8.34 -12.24
N GLY A 31 6.14 9.46 -11.99
CA GLY A 31 5.49 10.72 -11.63
C GLY A 31 4.75 10.67 -10.29
N SER A 32 4.99 9.63 -9.47
CA SER A 32 4.31 9.38 -8.20
C SER A 32 2.79 9.24 -8.33
N VAL A 33 2.27 8.78 -9.47
CA VAL A 33 0.81 8.71 -9.72
C VAL A 33 0.08 7.83 -8.72
N GLY A 34 0.59 6.62 -8.44
CA GLY A 34 0.02 5.71 -7.45
C GLY A 34 0.10 6.30 -6.05
N THR A 35 1.27 6.81 -5.67
CA THR A 35 1.49 7.49 -4.38
C THR A 35 0.53 8.68 -4.19
N LEU A 36 0.40 9.55 -5.19
CA LEU A 36 -0.46 10.74 -5.12
C LEU A 36 -1.94 10.37 -5.08
N THR A 37 -2.34 9.35 -5.82
CA THR A 37 -3.73 8.87 -5.87
C THR A 37 -4.17 8.33 -4.52
N LEU A 38 -3.43 7.38 -3.94
CA LEU A 38 -3.76 6.83 -2.61
C LEU A 38 -3.77 7.94 -1.54
N ASN A 39 -2.74 8.78 -1.49
CA ASN A 39 -2.69 9.90 -0.55
C ASN A 39 -3.85 10.89 -0.70
N ARG A 40 -4.37 11.09 -1.92
CA ARG A 40 -5.53 11.97 -2.14
C ARG A 40 -6.82 11.32 -1.66
N LEU A 41 -7.05 10.05 -1.99
CA LEU A 41 -8.23 9.29 -1.55
C LEU A 41 -8.26 9.20 -0.03
N GLU A 42 -7.12 8.88 0.59
CA GLU A 42 -7.00 8.74 2.03
C GLU A 42 -7.29 10.03 2.80
N ARG A 43 -6.79 11.17 2.31
CA ARG A 43 -7.11 12.46 2.93
C ARG A 43 -8.59 12.81 2.81
N PHE A 44 -9.19 12.48 1.68
CA PHE A 44 -10.61 12.72 1.44
C PHE A 44 -11.48 11.84 2.36
N MET A 45 -11.10 10.57 2.53
CA MET A 45 -11.83 9.57 3.32
C MET A 45 -11.43 9.51 4.81
N GLY A 46 -10.48 10.34 5.25
CA GLY A 46 -10.03 10.34 6.65
C GLY A 46 -9.35 9.04 7.10
N SER A 47 -8.48 8.47 6.27
CA SER A 47 -7.89 7.14 6.53
C SER A 47 -7.02 7.08 7.79
N LYS A 48 -7.03 5.92 8.44
CA LYS A 48 -6.19 5.59 9.60
C LYS A 48 -5.21 4.49 9.23
N GLU A 49 -4.07 4.45 9.92
CA GLU A 49 -3.14 3.33 9.75
C GLU A 49 -3.74 2.06 10.36
N LEU A 50 -3.69 0.97 9.59
CA LEU A 50 -4.08 -0.36 10.05
C LEU A 50 -2.86 -1.13 10.57
N GLY A 51 -1.73 -1.00 9.87
CA GLY A 51 -0.51 -1.71 10.22
C GLY A 51 0.58 -1.58 9.16
N ARG A 52 1.68 -2.28 9.38
CA ARG A 52 2.87 -2.27 8.52
C ARG A 52 3.66 -3.56 8.69
N LEU A 53 4.68 -3.81 7.89
CA LEU A 53 5.54 -4.99 8.10
C LEU A 53 6.21 -4.88 9.47
N SER A 54 6.19 -5.98 10.23
CA SER A 54 6.87 -6.08 11.53
C SER A 54 8.39 -6.02 11.38
N ARG A 55 8.92 -6.71 10.36
CA ARG A 55 10.35 -6.80 10.05
C ARG A 55 10.60 -6.49 8.56
N PRO A 56 10.60 -5.21 8.15
CA PRO A 56 10.82 -4.83 6.75
C PRO A 56 12.17 -5.31 6.18
N GLY A 57 13.18 -5.51 7.03
CA GLY A 57 14.49 -6.01 6.61
C GLY A 57 14.49 -7.45 6.07
N THR A 58 13.40 -8.22 6.29
CA THR A 58 13.21 -9.53 5.65
C THR A 58 13.00 -9.41 4.14
N PHE A 59 12.45 -8.29 3.67
CA PHE A 59 12.08 -8.08 2.26
C PHE A 59 12.89 -6.96 1.60
N PHE A 60 13.41 -6.01 2.37
CA PHE A 60 14.05 -4.80 1.86
C PHE A 60 15.53 -4.75 2.18
N ASP A 61 16.34 -4.55 1.13
CA ASP A 61 17.74 -4.18 1.25
C ASP A 61 17.87 -2.71 1.70
N PHE A 62 18.30 -2.50 2.95
CA PHE A 62 18.47 -1.16 3.52
C PHE A 62 19.67 -0.37 2.98
N THR A 63 20.52 -0.98 2.15
CA THR A 63 21.53 -0.24 1.38
C THR A 63 20.89 0.51 0.20
N ARG A 64 19.74 0.02 -0.30
CA ARG A 64 18.92 0.63 -1.35
C ARG A 64 17.80 1.47 -0.77
N TYR A 65 16.99 0.90 0.11
CA TYR A 65 15.96 1.61 0.87
C TYR A 65 16.52 2.08 2.21
N ARG A 66 17.22 3.22 2.19
CA ARG A 66 17.95 3.72 3.36
C ARG A 66 17.00 4.24 4.45
N PRO A 67 17.15 3.77 5.71
CA PRO A 67 16.54 4.41 6.86
C PRO A 67 16.99 5.87 6.99
N ASN A 68 16.04 6.74 7.29
CA ASN A 68 16.31 8.15 7.51
C ASN A 68 16.27 8.46 9.00
N MET A 69 17.27 9.20 9.49
CA MET A 69 17.29 9.68 10.87
C MET A 69 16.99 11.17 10.89
N ARG A 70 16.19 11.60 11.86
CA ARG A 70 15.89 13.01 12.10
C ARG A 70 15.98 13.31 13.60
N LEU A 71 16.24 14.57 13.93
CA LEU A 71 16.14 15.07 15.29
C LEU A 71 14.83 15.86 15.41
N VAL A 72 13.91 15.39 16.24
CA VAL A 72 12.61 16.04 16.50
C VAL A 72 12.55 16.33 17.99
N ASP A 73 12.43 17.60 18.36
CA ASP A 73 12.41 18.06 19.76
C ASP A 73 13.57 17.50 20.61
N GLY A 74 14.77 17.47 20.02
CA GLY A 74 15.99 16.95 20.66
C GLY A 74 16.07 15.42 20.75
N LYS A 75 15.07 14.68 20.26
CA LYS A 75 15.05 13.22 20.23
C LYS A 75 15.38 12.70 18.82
N ARG A 76 16.22 11.68 18.76
CA ARG A 76 16.55 11.01 17.49
C ARG A 76 15.42 10.07 17.11
N GLU A 77 14.81 10.32 15.97
CA GLU A 77 13.81 9.45 15.37
C GLU A 77 14.39 8.74 14.14
N VAL A 78 14.11 7.45 14.01
CA VAL A 78 14.52 6.64 12.87
C VAL A 78 13.28 6.22 12.10
N LYS A 79 13.21 6.60 10.82
CA LYS A 79 12.16 6.15 9.91
C LYS A 79 12.71 5.07 9.00
N ILE A 80 12.29 3.84 9.25
CA ILE A 80 12.61 2.68 8.42
C ILE A 80 11.62 2.63 7.25
N PRO A 81 12.08 2.44 5.99
CA PRO A 81 11.20 2.21 4.85
C PRO A 81 10.35 0.95 5.06
N ASN A 82 9.05 1.08 4.81
CA ASN A 82 8.10 0.03 5.14
C ASN A 82 6.91 0.06 4.17
N SER A 83 6.26 -1.09 4.01
CA SER A 83 4.94 -1.20 3.39
C SER A 83 3.87 -1.00 4.45
N ILE A 84 2.91 -0.13 4.17
CA ILE A 84 1.95 0.34 5.16
C ILE A 84 0.54 0.08 4.62
N ILE A 85 -0.31 -0.44 5.49
CA ILE A 85 -1.73 -0.67 5.22
C ILE A 85 -2.51 0.38 6.00
N ARG A 86 -3.43 1.04 5.31
CA ARG A 86 -4.35 2.02 5.88
C ARG A 86 -5.77 1.62 5.55
N TYR A 87 -6.73 2.13 6.31
CA TYR A 87 -8.13 1.85 6.07
C TYR A 87 -8.97 3.12 6.20
N ALA A 88 -10.11 3.14 5.53
CA ALA A 88 -11.16 4.14 5.73
C ALA A 88 -12.52 3.45 5.77
N ILE A 89 -13.34 3.89 6.73
CA ILE A 89 -14.72 3.43 6.90
C ILE A 89 -15.64 4.50 6.30
N THR A 90 -16.63 4.06 5.56
CA THR A 90 -17.67 4.88 4.94
C THR A 90 -19.00 4.68 5.66
N GLU A 91 -20.00 5.51 5.37
CA GLU A 91 -21.32 5.43 6.03
C GLU A 91 -22.07 4.13 5.65
N ASP A 92 -22.11 3.81 4.36
CA ASP A 92 -22.89 2.68 3.83
C ASP A 92 -22.04 1.59 3.16
N GLY A 93 -20.72 1.68 3.20
CA GLY A 93 -19.84 0.85 2.39
C GLY A 93 -19.76 1.33 0.92
N PRO A 94 -18.87 0.75 0.12
CA PRO A 94 -17.82 -0.19 0.55
C PRO A 94 -16.72 0.54 1.32
N ASP A 95 -16.14 -0.14 2.31
CA ASP A 95 -14.97 0.35 3.03
C ASP A 95 -13.69 0.09 2.24
N TYR A 96 -12.62 0.78 2.61
CA TYR A 96 -11.40 0.78 1.81
C TYR A 96 -10.17 0.40 2.60
N LEU A 97 -9.34 -0.43 1.98
CA LEU A 97 -7.95 -0.68 2.37
C LEU A 97 -7.03 -0.03 1.35
N PHE A 98 -6.02 0.70 1.84
CA PHE A 98 -5.00 1.33 1.02
C PHE A 98 -3.65 0.68 1.33
N LEU A 99 -3.11 -0.02 0.34
CA LEU A 99 -1.85 -0.75 0.45
C LEU A 99 -0.74 0.08 -0.21
N HIS A 100 0.07 0.75 0.61
CA HIS A 100 1.31 1.38 0.19
C HIS A 100 2.41 0.34 0.19
N LEU A 101 2.57 -0.40 -0.90
CA LEU A 101 3.57 -1.46 -1.00
C LEU A 101 4.89 -0.89 -1.52
N MET A 102 5.99 -1.39 -0.97
CA MET A 102 7.32 -1.23 -1.54
C MET A 102 7.70 -2.52 -2.28
N GLU A 103 8.38 -2.36 -3.41
CA GLU A 103 8.92 -3.47 -4.18
C GLU A 103 9.94 -4.23 -3.31
N PRO A 104 9.72 -5.54 -3.06
CA PRO A 104 10.66 -6.34 -2.28
C PRO A 104 11.93 -6.61 -3.09
N HIS A 105 13.06 -6.67 -2.40
CA HIS A 105 14.36 -7.06 -2.97
C HIS A 105 14.65 -8.55 -2.76
N SER A 106 13.96 -9.21 -1.84
CA SER A 106 14.14 -10.61 -1.47
C SER A 106 12.82 -11.18 -0.93
N ASN A 107 12.68 -12.51 -0.94
CA ASN A 107 11.53 -13.23 -0.39
C ASN A 107 10.18 -12.76 -0.98
N GLY A 108 10.13 -12.59 -2.30
CA GLY A 108 8.97 -12.04 -3.00
C GLY A 108 7.71 -12.91 -2.90
N GLU A 109 7.87 -14.23 -2.85
CA GLU A 109 6.77 -15.17 -2.64
C GLU A 109 6.15 -14.98 -1.25
N ASP A 110 6.96 -15.10 -0.18
CA ASP A 110 6.52 -14.86 1.21
C ASP A 110 5.90 -13.47 1.40
N TYR A 111 6.43 -12.46 0.72
CA TYR A 111 5.90 -11.09 0.75
C TYR A 111 4.51 -11.02 0.13
N THR A 112 4.32 -11.68 -1.00
CA THR A 112 3.04 -11.74 -1.71
C THR A 112 2.02 -12.53 -0.91
N ASP A 113 2.41 -13.68 -0.37
CA ASP A 113 1.56 -14.51 0.49
C ASP A 113 1.12 -13.74 1.73
N SER A 114 2.03 -12.99 2.37
CA SER A 114 1.70 -12.12 3.50
C SER A 114 0.68 -11.04 3.16
N ILE A 115 0.71 -10.49 1.94
CA ILE A 115 -0.30 -9.53 1.47
C ILE A 115 -1.64 -10.23 1.26
N LEU A 116 -1.64 -11.41 0.63
CA LEU A 116 -2.85 -12.19 0.38
C LEU A 116 -3.51 -12.66 1.69
N GLU A 117 -2.73 -13.01 2.72
CA GLU A 117 -3.25 -13.32 4.04
C GLU A 117 -4.06 -12.15 4.63
N VAL A 118 -3.57 -10.91 4.51
CA VAL A 118 -4.33 -9.72 4.95
C VAL A 118 -5.59 -9.52 4.10
N VAL A 119 -5.49 -9.64 2.78
CA VAL A 119 -6.64 -9.50 1.86
C VAL A 119 -7.73 -10.53 2.20
N ASN A 120 -7.35 -11.78 2.46
CA ASN A 120 -8.25 -12.86 2.80
C ASN A 120 -8.86 -12.69 4.19
N TYR A 121 -8.06 -12.27 5.18
CA TYR A 121 -8.54 -12.01 6.54
C TYR A 121 -9.68 -10.99 6.57
N PHE A 122 -9.54 -9.90 5.81
CA PHE A 122 -10.59 -8.88 5.71
C PHE A 122 -11.69 -9.22 4.69
N ASN A 123 -11.66 -10.39 4.05
CA ASN A 123 -12.66 -10.82 3.07
C ASN A 123 -12.91 -9.78 1.95
N VAL A 124 -11.80 -9.24 1.43
CA VAL A 124 -11.80 -8.18 0.39
C VAL A 124 -12.56 -8.63 -0.86
N LYS A 125 -13.46 -7.77 -1.35
CA LYS A 125 -14.32 -8.03 -2.53
C LYS A 125 -13.72 -7.58 -3.85
N ARG A 126 -12.70 -6.73 -3.80
CA ARG A 126 -12.02 -6.22 -4.99
C ARG A 126 -10.62 -5.78 -4.66
N TYR A 127 -9.67 -6.18 -5.50
CA TYR A 127 -8.28 -5.74 -5.43
C TYR A 127 -7.92 -4.92 -6.67
N CYS A 128 -7.72 -3.61 -6.50
CA CYS A 128 -7.38 -2.68 -7.57
C CYS A 128 -5.92 -2.23 -7.43
N ARG A 129 -5.10 -2.47 -8.46
CA ARG A 129 -3.74 -1.94 -8.52
C ARG A 129 -3.73 -0.64 -9.30
N LEU A 130 -3.08 0.36 -8.75
CA LEU A 130 -2.93 1.68 -9.34
C LEU A 130 -1.44 1.99 -9.48
N GLY A 131 -1.07 2.52 -10.64
CA GLY A 131 0.30 2.88 -10.94
C GLY A 131 0.40 3.62 -12.26
N ALA A 132 1.62 4.01 -12.60
CA ALA A 132 1.93 4.62 -13.88
C ALA A 132 3.29 4.15 -14.39
N MET A 133 3.40 4.09 -15.71
CA MET A 133 4.63 3.83 -16.43
C MET A 133 4.92 5.01 -17.37
N TYR A 134 6.19 5.20 -17.72
CA TYR A 134 6.55 6.18 -18.74
C TYR A 134 6.14 5.67 -20.13
N ASP A 135 5.76 6.59 -21.00
CA ASP A 135 5.44 6.33 -22.40
C ASP A 135 5.88 7.51 -23.26
N ALA A 136 5.98 7.32 -24.57
CA ALA A 136 6.38 8.34 -25.54
C ALA A 136 5.23 9.32 -25.87
N VAL A 137 4.62 9.91 -24.83
CA VAL A 137 3.50 10.86 -24.94
C VAL A 137 3.88 12.25 -24.41
N PRO A 138 3.54 13.34 -25.10
CA PRO A 138 3.85 14.69 -24.64
C PRO A 138 2.88 15.15 -23.55
N HIS A 139 3.35 15.99 -22.61
CA HIS A 139 2.54 16.58 -21.54
C HIS A 139 1.45 17.56 -22.02
N THR A 140 1.40 17.87 -23.32
CA THR A 140 0.41 18.76 -23.97
C THR A 140 -0.75 17.99 -24.61
N ARG A 141 -0.90 16.71 -24.30
CA ARG A 141 -2.02 15.87 -24.72
C ARG A 141 -2.74 15.29 -23.50
N PRO A 142 -4.02 14.90 -23.63
CA PRO A 142 -4.73 14.21 -22.56
C PRO A 142 -3.99 12.98 -22.06
N LEU A 143 -4.05 12.73 -20.75
CA LEU A 143 -3.45 11.54 -20.14
C LEU A 143 -4.22 10.28 -20.57
N LEU A 144 -3.50 9.26 -20.99
CA LEU A 144 -4.06 7.95 -21.30
C LEU A 144 -4.14 7.10 -20.02
N VAL A 145 -5.26 6.43 -19.82
CA VAL A 145 -5.45 5.46 -18.74
C VAL A 145 -5.82 4.13 -19.37
N THR A 146 -5.02 3.11 -19.10
CA THR A 146 -5.28 1.73 -19.50
C THR A 146 -5.57 0.89 -18.28
N GLY A 147 -6.43 -0.11 -18.43
CA GLY A 147 -6.79 -1.01 -17.35
C GLY A 147 -7.08 -2.40 -17.90
N SER A 148 -6.75 -3.42 -17.13
CA SER A 148 -7.15 -4.79 -17.38
C SER A 148 -7.98 -5.28 -16.20
N LEU A 149 -9.04 -6.01 -16.51
CA LEU A 149 -9.77 -6.78 -15.51
C LEU A 149 -9.07 -8.13 -15.37
N GLY A 150 -8.65 -8.47 -14.16
CA GLY A 150 -8.21 -9.83 -13.89
C GLY A 150 -9.44 -10.73 -13.86
N ASN A 151 -9.50 -11.73 -14.73
CA ASN A 151 -10.45 -12.86 -14.58
C ASN A 151 -9.95 -13.83 -13.50
N VAL A 152 -9.49 -13.32 -12.36
CA VAL A 152 -9.08 -14.15 -11.23
C VAL A 152 -10.34 -14.35 -10.40
N VAL A 153 -10.84 -15.58 -10.39
CA VAL A 153 -11.90 -15.98 -9.46
C VAL A 153 -11.31 -15.80 -8.05
N GLN A 154 -11.82 -14.81 -7.31
CA GLN A 154 -11.49 -14.60 -5.91
C GLN A 154 -12.17 -15.67 -5.05
#